data_AF-A0A822DRB4-F1
#
_entry.id   AF-A0A822DRB4-F1
#
_cell.length_a   1.000
_cell.length_b   1.000
_cell.length_c   1.000
_cell.angle_alpha   90.00
_cell.angle_beta   90.00
_cell.angle_gamma   90.00
#
_symmetry.space_group_name_H-M   'P 1'
#
loop_
_entity.id
_entity.type
_entity.pdbx_description
1 polymer ?
#
loop_
_entity_poly.entity_id
_entity_poly.type
_entity_poly.pdbx_seq_one_letter_code
_entity_poly.pdbx_strand_id
1 'polypeptide(L)'
;SRLRLLIYLHFILAFLVLIQIITYHIRLIKTVNIPRPHLWQYIWVISILPSLCGLISMNKNHVYLLRLFFRGTVIFGLGTIMTTIILNLSELFTFKKLKTNHQLDEVEPQTFLGFPLLILWYIFLIIMVQIHAFSLYMANILLHSWQQYKPMKQN
;
A
#
# COMPACT_ATOMS: atom_id res chain seq x y z
N SER A 1 -13.75 -15.17 1.12
CA SER A 1 -12.41 -15.69 1.48
C SER A 1 -11.60 -14.59 2.14
N ARG A 2 -10.66 -14.94 3.03
CA ARG A 2 -9.81 -13.97 3.76
C ARG A 2 -9.00 -13.07 2.80
N LEU A 3 -8.55 -13.61 1.66
CA LEU A 3 -7.84 -12.84 0.64
C LEU A 3 -8.71 -11.74 -0.01
N ARG A 4 -10.01 -11.98 -0.26
CA ARG A 4 -10.90 -10.93 -0.81
C ARG A 4 -11.04 -9.76 0.16
N LEU A 5 -11.15 -10.04 1.45
CA LEU A 5 -11.20 -9.00 2.48
C LEU A 5 -9.93 -8.13 2.45
N LEU A 6 -8.75 -8.75 2.40
CA LEU A 6 -7.48 -8.02 2.33
C LEU A 6 -7.38 -7.15 1.06
N ILE A 7 -7.84 -7.66 -0.09
CA ILE A 7 -7.88 -6.88 -1.33
C ILE A 7 -8.86 -5.70 -1.22
N TYR A 8 -10.03 -5.88 -0.59
CA TYR A 8 -10.97 -4.78 -0.37
C TYR A 8 -10.39 -3.72 0.58
N LEU A 9 -9.71 -4.13 1.65
CA LEU A 9 -8.99 -3.20 2.53
C LEU A 9 -7.92 -2.42 1.77
N HIS A 10 -7.14 -3.10 0.93
CA HIS A 10 -6.19 -2.43 0.05
C HIS A 10 -6.87 -1.42 -0.87
N PHE A 11 -8.00 -1.76 -1.50
CA PHE A 11 -8.73 -0.83 -2.35
C PHE A 11 -9.26 0.39 -1.61
N ILE A 12 -9.84 0.22 -0.42
CA ILE A 12 -10.32 1.36 0.38
C ILE A 12 -9.17 2.36 0.60
N LEU A 13 -8.00 1.85 0.97
CA LEU A 13 -6.82 2.68 1.26
C LEU A 13 -6.19 3.25 -0.02
N ALA A 14 -6.20 2.50 -1.12
CA ALA A 14 -5.76 2.98 -2.42
C ALA A 14 -6.68 4.08 -2.98
N PHE A 15 -7.99 3.95 -2.81
CA PHE A 15 -8.95 4.99 -3.19
C PHE A 15 -8.78 6.25 -2.34
N LEU A 16 -8.49 6.12 -1.04
CA LEU A 16 -8.20 7.27 -0.18
C LEU A 16 -6.98 8.06 -0.70
N VAL A 17 -5.89 7.37 -1.02
CA VAL A 17 -4.69 7.98 -1.61
C VAL A 17 -4.98 8.58 -2.98
N LEU A 18 -5.75 7.88 -3.83
CA LEU A 18 -6.13 8.36 -5.16
C LEU A 18 -6.98 9.64 -5.08
N ILE A 19 -7.96 9.69 -4.17
CA ILE A 19 -8.77 10.88 -3.91
C ILE A 19 -7.88 12.03 -3.46
N GLN A 20 -6.93 11.79 -2.54
CA GLN A 20 -5.99 12.82 -2.10
C GLN A 20 -5.13 13.37 -3.26
N ILE A 21 -4.59 12.49 -4.11
CA ILE A 21 -3.83 12.88 -5.31
C ILE A 21 -4.68 13.73 -6.26
N ILE A 22 -5.89 13.28 -6.59
CA ILE A 22 -6.80 13.97 -7.51
C ILE A 22 -7.18 15.35 -6.94
N THR A 23 -7.53 15.40 -5.66
CA THR A 23 -7.97 16.64 -5.00
C THR A 23 -6.83 17.67 -4.94
N TYR A 24 -5.58 17.23 -4.75
CA TYR A 24 -4.40 18.09 -4.84
C TYR A 24 -4.23 18.70 -6.24
N HIS A 25 -4.30 17.90 -7.31
CA HIS A 25 -4.08 18.37 -8.69
C HIS A 25 -5.19 19.28 -9.20
N ILE A 26 -6.46 18.93 -8.91
CA ILE A 26 -7.62 19.73 -9.33
C ILE A 26 -7.73 21.00 -8.49
N ARG A 27 -7.04 21.09 -7.35
CA ARG A 27 -7.23 22.14 -6.32
C ARG A 27 -8.71 22.28 -5.96
N LEU A 28 -9.41 21.13 -5.89
CA LEU A 28 -10.87 21.06 -5.76
C LEU A 28 -11.37 21.80 -4.51
N ILE A 29 -10.59 21.76 -3.43
CA ILE A 29 -10.90 22.42 -2.17
C ILE A 29 -9.78 23.41 -1.87
N LYS A 30 -9.95 24.69 -2.26
CA LYS A 30 -8.96 25.75 -2.03
C LYS A 30 -8.73 26.07 -0.56
N THR A 31 -9.70 25.78 0.30
CA THR A 31 -9.68 26.09 1.73
C THR A 31 -8.97 25.04 2.58
N VAL A 32 -8.78 23.82 2.06
CA VAL A 32 -8.11 22.73 2.76
C VAL A 32 -6.70 22.59 2.21
N ASN A 33 -5.71 22.72 3.08
CA ASN A 33 -4.32 22.50 2.71
C ASN A 33 -4.05 21.00 2.55
N ILE A 34 -4.30 20.46 1.35
CA ILE A 34 -4.06 19.06 1.04
C ILE A 34 -2.56 18.86 0.82
N PRO A 35 -1.93 17.90 1.52
CA PRO A 35 -0.51 17.66 1.38
C PRO A 35 -0.16 17.25 -0.05
N ARG A 36 0.98 17.76 -0.53
CA ARG A 36 1.52 17.39 -1.84
C ARG A 36 1.79 15.88 -1.88
N PRO A 37 1.29 15.16 -2.90
CA PRO A 37 1.54 13.74 -3.01
C PRO A 37 3.02 13.44 -3.27
N HIS A 38 3.54 12.41 -2.62
CA HIS A 38 4.90 11.93 -2.81
C HIS A 38 5.00 10.99 -4.02
N LEU A 39 6.17 10.89 -4.64
CA LEU A 39 6.40 10.03 -5.82
C LEU A 39 5.98 8.57 -5.56
N TRP A 40 6.28 8.06 -4.37
CA TRP A 40 5.94 6.68 -4.00
C TRP A 40 4.44 6.40 -4.02
N GLN A 41 3.58 7.40 -3.77
CA GLN A 41 2.13 7.23 -3.76
C GLN A 41 1.61 6.93 -5.16
N TYR A 42 2.14 7.62 -6.17
CA TYR A 42 1.79 7.37 -7.57
C TYR A 42 2.18 5.95 -8.00
N ILE A 43 3.40 5.53 -7.65
CA ILE A 43 3.89 4.18 -7.96
C ILE A 43 3.06 3.14 -7.22
N TRP A 44 2.71 3.41 -5.96
CA TRP A 44 1.97 2.49 -5.12
C TRP A 44 0.53 2.28 -5.59
N VAL A 45 -0.16 3.33 -6.05
CA VAL A 45 -1.54 3.23 -6.60
C VAL A 45 -1.61 2.28 -7.80
N ILE A 46 -0.51 2.04 -8.53
CA ILE A 46 -0.44 1.04 -9.60
C ILE A 46 -0.74 -0.38 -9.07
N SER A 47 -0.53 -0.65 -7.77
CA SER A 47 -0.86 -1.95 -7.14
C SER A 47 -2.36 -2.28 -7.13
N ILE A 48 -3.24 -1.35 -7.51
CA ILE A 48 -4.65 -1.62 -7.80
C ILE A 48 -4.78 -2.65 -8.93
N LEU A 49 -3.96 -2.56 -9.98
CA LEU A 49 -4.03 -3.45 -11.14
C LEU A 49 -3.80 -4.93 -10.78
N PRO A 50 -2.68 -5.32 -10.12
CA PRO A 50 -2.52 -6.71 -9.70
C PRO A 50 -3.62 -7.14 -8.72
N SER A 51 -4.09 -6.26 -7.84
CA SER A 51 -5.18 -6.55 -6.90
C SER A 51 -6.50 -6.91 -7.61
N LEU A 52 -6.81 -6.26 -8.74
CA LEU A 52 -7.92 -6.66 -9.60
C LEU A 52 -7.71 -8.06 -10.18
N CYS A 53 -6.51 -8.39 -10.65
CA CYS A 53 -6.18 -9.75 -11.09
C CYS A 53 -6.41 -10.78 -9.97
N GLY A 54 -6.09 -10.43 -8.73
CA GLY A 54 -6.31 -11.29 -7.56
C GLY A 54 -7.79 -11.56 -7.28
N LEU A 55 -8.67 -10.58 -7.47
CA LEU A 55 -10.12 -10.81 -7.35
C LEU A 55 -10.65 -11.70 -8.47
N ILE A 56 -10.28 -11.39 -9.72
CA ILE A 56 -10.73 -12.15 -10.89
C ILE A 56 -10.23 -13.60 -10.82
N SER A 57 -9.01 -13.83 -10.31
CA SER A 57 -8.45 -15.17 -10.20
C SER A 57 -9.27 -16.09 -9.31
N MET A 58 -9.93 -15.55 -8.28
CA MET A 58 -10.70 -16.33 -7.30
C MET A 58 -12.07 -16.80 -7.80
N ASN A 59 -12.56 -16.34 -8.95
CA ASN A 59 -13.86 -16.78 -9.46
C ASN A 59 -13.78 -18.11 -10.21
N LYS A 60 -12.66 -18.40 -10.87
CA LYS A 60 -12.46 -19.61 -11.69
C LYS A 60 -11.12 -20.30 -11.37
N ASN A 61 -10.55 -20.04 -10.19
CA ASN A 61 -9.22 -20.54 -9.78
C ASN A 61 -8.13 -20.33 -10.85
N HIS A 62 -8.11 -19.15 -11.48
CA HIS A 62 -7.16 -18.84 -12.55
C HIS A 62 -5.75 -18.62 -11.97
N VAL A 63 -4.96 -19.69 -11.96
CA VAL A 63 -3.58 -19.70 -11.42
C VAL A 63 -2.71 -18.61 -12.04
N TYR A 64 -2.83 -18.35 -13.35
CA TYR A 64 -2.06 -17.29 -14.02
C TYR A 64 -2.34 -15.90 -13.43
N LEU A 65 -3.62 -15.54 -13.27
CA LEU A 65 -4.01 -14.26 -12.70
C LEU A 65 -3.60 -14.14 -11.23
N LEU A 66 -3.63 -15.23 -10.47
CA LEU A 66 -3.15 -15.23 -9.09
C LEU A 66 -1.63 -15.05 -9.01
N ARG A 67 -0.85 -15.60 -9.97
CA ARG A 67 0.59 -15.33 -10.07
C ARG A 67 0.87 -13.88 -10.45
N LEU A 68 0.05 -13.29 -11.32
CA LEU A 68 0.16 -11.88 -11.68
C LEU A 68 -0.14 -10.97 -10.47
N PHE A 69 -1.20 -11.29 -9.71
CA PHE A 69 -1.47 -10.66 -8.42
C PHE A 69 -0.25 -10.75 -7.50
N PHE A 70 0.29 -11.95 -7.28
CA PHE A 70 1.43 -12.16 -6.39
C PHE A 70 2.63 -11.30 -6.79
N ARG A 71 3.09 -11.40 -8.04
CA ARG A 71 4.26 -10.66 -8.53
C ARG A 71 4.04 -9.15 -8.53
N GLY A 72 2.87 -8.70 -8.98
CA GLY A 72 2.55 -7.28 -9.02
C GLY A 72 2.41 -6.68 -7.62
N THR A 73 1.84 -7.42 -6.65
CA THR A 73 1.76 -6.99 -5.25
C THR A 73 3.15 -6.92 -4.60
N VAL A 74 4.08 -7.83 -4.94
CA VAL A 74 5.48 -7.75 -4.50
C VAL A 74 6.15 -6.49 -5.03
N ILE A 75 6.02 -6.18 -6.32
CA ILE A 75 6.74 -5.06 -6.96
C ILE A 75 6.08 -3.71 -6.61
N PHE A 76 4.81 -3.54 -6.97
CA PHE A 76 4.12 -2.25 -6.87
C PHE A 76 3.52 -1.99 -5.49
N GLY A 77 3.13 -3.04 -4.76
CA GLY A 77 2.59 -2.93 -3.41
C GLY A 77 3.71 -2.87 -2.36
N LEU A 78 4.23 -4.04 -1.98
CA LEU A 78 5.19 -4.18 -0.89
C LEU A 78 6.54 -3.53 -1.20
N GLY A 79 7.06 -3.70 -2.41
CA GLY A 79 8.36 -3.16 -2.85
C GLY A 79 8.42 -1.65 -2.78
N THR A 80 7.38 -0.96 -3.29
CA THR A 80 7.25 0.50 -3.18
C THR A 80 7.23 0.98 -1.74
N ILE A 81 6.48 0.30 -0.86
CA ILE A 81 6.38 0.66 0.57
C ILE A 81 7.71 0.45 1.29
N MET A 82 8.34 -0.71 1.09
CA MET A 82 9.64 -1.02 1.70
C MET A 82 10.70 -0.01 1.29
N THR A 83 10.77 0.31 0.00
CA THR A 83 11.70 1.34 -0.53
C THR A 83 11.45 2.69 0.13
N THR A 84 10.18 3.08 0.29
CA THR A 84 9.80 4.33 0.94
C THR A 84 10.22 4.37 2.41
N ILE A 85 10.00 3.28 3.15
CA ILE A 85 10.40 3.19 4.56
C ILE A 85 11.93 3.30 4.71
N ILE A 86 12.69 2.59 3.87
CA ILE A 86 14.16 2.57 3.92
C ILE A 86 14.74 3.94 3.60
N LEU A 87 14.27 4.58 2.52
CA LEU A 87 14.79 5.88 2.09
C LEU A 87 14.48 7.00 3.07
N ASN A 88 13.32 6.96 3.74
CA ASN A 88 12.89 8.02 4.65
C ASN A 88 13.19 7.71 6.12
N LEU A 89 13.83 6.58 6.43
CA LEU A 89 14.07 6.13 7.81
C LEU A 89 14.86 7.17 8.62
N SER A 90 15.83 7.82 7.97
CA SER A 90 16.63 8.89 8.56
C SER A 90 15.79 10.11 8.95
N GLU A 91 14.77 10.47 8.16
CA GLU A 91 13.87 11.59 8.45
C GLU A 91 13.05 11.34 9.72
N LEU A 92 12.62 10.10 9.95
CA LEU A 92 11.91 9.72 11.17
C LEU A 92 12.79 9.86 12.41
N PHE A 93 14.06 9.43 12.33
CA PHE A 93 15.00 9.58 13.44
C PHE A 93 15.34 11.04 13.70
N THR A 94 15.54 11.84 12.66
CA THR A 94 15.77 13.29 12.76
C THR A 94 14.58 13.98 13.41
N PHE A 95 13.35 13.68 12.97
CA PHE A 95 12.12 14.21 13.57
C PHE A 95 12.03 13.84 15.06
N LYS A 96 12.30 12.59 15.43
CA LYS A 96 12.31 12.16 16.84
C LYS A 96 13.35 12.93 17.65
N LYS A 97 14.58 13.09 17.13
CA LYS A 97 15.67 13.81 17.78
C LYS A 97 15.34 15.29 17.99
N LEU A 98 14.84 15.97 16.96
CA LEU A 98 14.42 17.37 17.04
C LEU A 98 13.28 17.55 18.07
N LYS A 99 12.34 16.59 18.13
CA LYS A 99 11.24 16.62 19.09
C LYS A 99 11.74 16.48 20.52
N THR A 100 12.65 15.54 20.75
CA THR A 100 13.27 15.31 22.07
C THR A 100 14.08 16.51 22.54
N ASN A 101 14.73 17.23 21.62
CA ASN A 101 15.56 18.39 21.96
C ASN A 101 14.78 19.72 22.05
N HIS A 102 13.44 19.72 21.94
CA HIS A 102 12.63 20.94 21.84
C HIS A 102 13.03 21.90 20.69
N GLN A 103 13.77 21.40 19.70
CA GLN A 103 14.23 22.17 18.53
C GLN A 103 13.20 22.17 17.39
N LEU A 104 12.10 21.43 17.57
CA LEU A 104 11.03 21.33 16.59
C LEU A 104 10.19 22.62 16.51
N ASP A 105 10.29 23.49 17.51
CA ASP A 105 9.65 24.82 17.53
C ASP A 105 10.34 25.79 16.54
N GLU A 106 11.58 25.52 16.15
CA GLU A 106 12.33 26.31 15.14
C GLU A 106 12.08 25.84 13.70
N VAL A 107 11.53 24.64 13.51
CA VAL A 107 11.27 24.03 12.20
C VAL A 107 9.81 23.56 12.17
N GLU A 108 8.90 24.39 11.65
CA GLU A 108 7.48 24.00 11.54
C GLU A 108 7.34 22.72 10.69
N PRO A 109 6.99 21.57 11.29
CA PRO A 109 6.80 20.35 10.52
C PRO A 109 5.55 20.49 9.67
N GLN A 110 5.54 19.90 8.48
CA GLN A 110 4.29 19.83 7.70
C GLN A 110 3.23 19.09 8.51
N THR A 111 2.14 19.81 8.83
CA THR A 111 1.00 19.26 9.56
C THR A 111 -0.21 19.08 8.67
N PHE A 112 -1.03 18.08 8.98
CA PHE A 112 -2.35 17.87 8.39
C PHE A 112 -3.34 17.63 9.52
N LEU A 113 -4.39 18.47 9.61
CA LEU A 113 -5.37 18.45 10.71
C LEU A 113 -4.72 18.54 12.11
N GLY A 114 -3.61 19.27 12.24
CA GLY A 114 -2.88 19.41 13.51
C GLY A 114 -1.94 18.24 13.85
N PHE A 115 -1.88 17.20 13.02
CA PHE A 115 -0.95 16.07 13.20
C PHE A 115 0.26 16.20 12.27
N PRO A 116 1.48 15.84 12.72
CA PRO A 116 2.64 15.78 11.83
C PRO A 116 2.40 14.78 10.70
N LEU A 117 2.47 15.26 9.47
CA LEU A 117 2.16 14.49 8.26
C LEU A 117 3.05 13.24 8.14
N LEU A 118 4.32 13.36 8.55
CA LEU A 118 5.28 12.25 8.60
C LEU A 118 4.72 11.06 9.41
N ILE A 119 4.17 11.33 10.60
CA ILE A 119 3.65 10.28 11.48
C ILE A 119 2.45 9.58 10.83
N LEU A 120 1.54 10.36 10.23
CA LEU A 120 0.38 9.81 9.52
C LEU A 120 0.80 8.88 8.38
N TRP A 121 1.83 9.26 7.61
CA TRP A 121 2.36 8.40 6.55
C TRP A 121 2.99 7.12 7.09
N TYR A 122 3.75 7.18 8.18
CA TYR A 122 4.34 5.97 8.76
C TYR A 122 3.29 5.01 9.31
N ILE A 123 2.21 5.50 9.92
CA ILE A 123 1.07 4.67 10.34
C ILE A 123 0.46 3.97 9.11
N PHE A 124 0.20 4.74 8.04
CA PHE A 124 -0.30 4.20 6.78
C PHE A 124 0.63 3.12 6.21
N LEU A 125 1.93 3.39 6.13
CA LEU A 125 2.92 2.45 5.60
C LEU A 125 2.92 1.14 6.39
N ILE A 126 2.92 1.18 7.72
CA ILE A 126 2.89 -0.02 8.59
C ILE A 126 1.62 -0.86 8.33
N ILE A 127 0.45 -0.22 8.27
CA ILE A 127 -0.81 -0.91 7.96
C ILE A 127 -0.75 -1.57 6.58
N MET A 128 -0.17 -0.87 5.59
CA MET A 128 -0.04 -1.43 4.24
C MET A 128 0.92 -2.62 4.17
N VAL A 129 2.03 -2.60 4.93
CA VAL A 129 2.92 -3.75 5.04
C VAL A 129 2.16 -4.97 5.52
N GLN A 130 1.33 -4.82 6.56
CA GLN A 130 0.52 -5.92 7.10
C GLN A 130 -0.46 -6.45 6.03
N ILE A 131 -1.22 -5.56 5.37
CA ILE A 131 -2.19 -5.96 4.36
C ILE A 131 -1.52 -6.71 3.20
N HIS A 132 -0.39 -6.19 2.69
CA HIS A 132 0.33 -6.83 1.58
C HIS A 132 1.00 -8.14 1.99
N ALA A 133 1.62 -8.21 3.17
CA ALA A 133 2.24 -9.43 3.68
C ALA A 133 1.20 -10.56 3.86
N PHE A 134 0.07 -10.27 4.50
CA PHE A 134 -1.00 -11.25 4.65
C PHE A 134 -1.63 -11.63 3.31
N SER A 135 -1.75 -10.68 2.37
CA SER A 135 -2.27 -10.95 1.03
C SER A 135 -1.38 -11.92 0.26
N LEU A 136 -0.05 -11.70 0.30
CA LEU A 136 0.93 -12.57 -0.33
C LEU A 136 0.98 -13.95 0.32
N TYR A 137 0.92 -14.02 1.65
CA TYR A 137 0.84 -15.29 2.38
C TYR A 137 -0.37 -16.12 1.94
N MET A 138 -1.56 -15.50 1.90
CA MET A 138 -2.79 -16.18 1.49
C MET A 138 -2.76 -16.56 0.00
N ALA A 139 -2.24 -15.70 -0.87
CA ALA A 139 -2.08 -16.02 -2.28
C ALA A 139 -1.10 -17.19 -2.51
N ASN A 140 -0.04 -17.30 -1.70
CA ASN A 140 0.88 -18.43 -1.76
C ASN A 140 0.17 -19.74 -1.41
N ILE A 141 -0.64 -19.75 -0.35
CA ILE A 141 -1.45 -20.92 0.03
C ILE A 141 -2.40 -21.32 -1.11
N LEU A 142 -3.09 -20.35 -1.71
CA LEU A 142 -4.02 -20.62 -2.84
C LEU A 142 -3.27 -21.13 -4.08
N LEU A 143 -2.09 -20.61 -4.37
CA LEU A 143 -1.27 -21.07 -5.49
C LEU A 143 -0.85 -22.53 -5.31
N HIS A 144 -0.47 -22.94 -4.10
CA HIS A 144 -0.14 -24.33 -3.81
C HIS A 144 -1.36 -25.24 -3.89
N SER A 145 -2.49 -24.85 -3.31
CA SER A 145 -3.69 -25.70 -3.30
C SER A 145 -4.30 -25.90 -4.69
N TRP A 146 -4.33 -24.87 -5.53
CA TRP A 146 -4.86 -24.98 -6.89
C TRP A 146 -3.97 -25.76 -7.84
N GLN A 147 -2.65 -25.83 -7.57
CA GLN A 147 -1.72 -26.61 -8.38
C GLN A 147 -1.76 -28.11 -8.05
N GLN A 148 -2.04 -28.46 -6.80
CA GLN A 148 -2.19 -29.85 -6.35
C GLN A 148 -3.46 -30.53 -6.89
N TYR A 149 -4.48 -29.76 -7.28
CA TYR A 149 -5.74 -30.27 -7.83
C TYR A 149 -5.74 -30.44 -9.36
N LYS A 150 -4.59 -30.66 -10.01
CA LYS A 150 -4.62 -31.21 -11.38
C LYS A 150 -4.85 -32.72 -11.28
N PRO A 151 -6.01 -33.27 -11.69
CA PRO A 151 -6.21 -34.71 -11.65
C PRO A 151 -5.12 -35.38 -12.49
N MET A 152 -4.46 -36.39 -11.90
CA MET A 152 -3.58 -37.28 -12.65
C MET A 152 -4.39 -37.80 -13.84
N LYS A 153 -3.95 -37.50 -15.07
CA LYS A 153 -4.42 -38.23 -16.24
C LYS A 153 -4.07 -39.69 -15.99
N GLN A 154 -5.08 -40.50 -15.65
CA GLN A 154 -4.97 -41.95 -15.75
C GLN A 154 -4.87 -42.24 -17.25
N ASN A 155 -3.64 -42.50 -17.70
CA ASN A 155 -3.37 -43.14 -18.98
C ASN A 155 -3.48 -44.65 -18.78
#